data_AF-A0A8T0IHS0-F1
#
_entry.id   AF-A0A8T0IHS0-F1
#
_cell.length_a   1.000
_cell.length_b   1.000
_cell.length_c   1.000
_cell.angle_alpha   90.00
_cell.angle_beta   90.00
_cell.angle_gamma   90.00
#
_symmetry.space_group_name_H-M   'P 1'
#
loop_
_entity.id
_entity.type
_entity.pdbx_description
1 polymer ?
#
loop_
_entity_poly.entity_id
_entity_poly.type
_entity_poly.pdbx_seq_one_letter_code
_entity_poly.pdbx_strand_id
1 'polypeptide(L)'
;MMKVSLLELCVRSAIDNLQYLGDVGETDILLLKRILPHCNADQLNHIETSTKGRDLSPVTDELWRKHYGRTFGNDAVSMVKERMSSRGIKFKWRQLYQAKVREQEELQKKGVNRLKDLYREQNTRKLLLVHDPIEDYVLTA
;
A
#
# COMPACT_ATOMS: atom_id res chain seq x y z
N MET A 1 24.11 -35.98 0.32
CA MET A 1 24.06 -34.68 -0.41
C MET A 1 22.68 -34.52 -1.01
N MET A 2 21.91 -33.50 -0.60
CA MET A 2 20.70 -33.12 -1.34
C MET A 2 21.11 -32.62 -2.72
N LYS A 3 20.78 -33.35 -3.79
CA LYS A 3 20.89 -32.84 -5.16
C LYS A 3 19.77 -31.82 -5.36
N VAL A 4 20.12 -30.54 -5.27
CA VAL A 4 19.22 -29.45 -5.63
C VAL A 4 19.15 -29.40 -7.16
N SER A 5 17.95 -29.49 -7.73
CA SER A 5 17.78 -29.33 -9.17
C SER A 5 18.07 -27.89 -9.58
N LEU A 6 18.45 -27.66 -10.84
CA LEU A 6 18.62 -26.30 -11.37
C LEU A 6 17.35 -25.45 -11.17
N LEU A 7 16.18 -26.06 -11.39
CA LEU A 7 14.88 -25.41 -11.17
C LEU A 7 14.74 -24.89 -9.73
N GLU A 8 15.08 -25.71 -8.75
CA GLU A 8 14.98 -25.35 -7.34
C GLU A 8 15.97 -24.23 -6.97
N LEU A 9 17.18 -24.27 -7.54
CA LEU A 9 18.17 -23.21 -7.35
C LEU A 9 17.68 -21.88 -7.93
N CYS A 10 17.08 -21.89 -9.13
CA CYS A 10 16.53 -20.69 -9.75
C CYS A 10 15.36 -20.11 -8.96
N VAL A 11 14.44 -20.95 -8.46
CA VAL A 11 13.32 -20.48 -7.63
C VAL A 11 13.82 -19.82 -6.35
N ARG A 12 14.77 -20.46 -5.64
CA ARG A 12 15.35 -19.89 -4.42
C ARG A 12 16.05 -18.57 -4.68
N SER A 13 16.92 -18.55 -5.70
CA SER A 13 17.64 -17.33 -6.08
C SER A 13 16.69 -16.18 -6.44
N ALA A 14 15.55 -16.48 -7.10
CA ALA A 14 14.54 -15.47 -7.42
C ALA A 14 13.83 -14.95 -6.17
N ILE A 15 13.48 -15.84 -5.22
CA ILE A 15 12.86 -15.46 -3.94
C ILE A 15 13.81 -14.62 -3.08
N ASP A 16 15.10 -14.95 -3.06
CA ASP A 16 16.10 -14.20 -2.30
C ASP A 16 16.34 -12.79 -2.88
N ASN A 17 15.95 -12.57 -4.14
CA ASN A 17 16.24 -11.35 -4.90
C ASN A 17 14.98 -10.65 -5.44
N LEU A 18 13.83 -10.81 -4.76
CA LEU A 18 12.53 -10.26 -5.20
C LEU A 18 12.52 -8.75 -5.47
N GLN A 19 13.37 -7.98 -4.79
CA GLN A 19 13.49 -6.54 -5.00
C GLN A 19 14.00 -6.14 -6.40
N TYR A 20 14.65 -7.07 -7.11
CA TYR A 20 15.15 -6.87 -8.46
C TYR A 20 14.23 -7.45 -9.54
N LEU A 21 13.13 -8.11 -9.14
CA LEU A 21 12.14 -8.64 -10.05
C LEU A 21 11.22 -7.52 -10.56
N GLY A 22 11.31 -7.26 -11.87
CA GLY A 22 10.48 -6.29 -12.58
C GLY A 22 9.61 -6.96 -13.63
N ASP A 23 9.91 -6.73 -14.91
CA ASP A 23 9.24 -7.39 -16.03
C ASP A 23 9.58 -8.89 -16.06
N VAL A 24 8.56 -9.75 -16.04
CA VAL A 24 8.72 -11.21 -16.08
C VAL A 24 8.56 -11.81 -17.49
N GLY A 25 8.33 -10.98 -18.52
CA GLY A 25 8.23 -11.40 -19.92
C GLY A 25 7.37 -12.65 -20.11
N GLU A 26 7.91 -13.65 -20.82
CA GLU A 26 7.24 -14.94 -21.11
C GLU A 26 7.56 -16.06 -20.09
N THR A 27 8.07 -15.72 -18.90
CA THR A 27 8.42 -16.70 -17.87
C THR A 27 7.27 -17.66 -17.58
N ASP A 28 7.56 -18.95 -17.49
CA ASP A 28 6.55 -19.99 -17.26
C ASP A 28 5.63 -19.67 -16.06
N ILE A 29 4.32 -19.88 -16.25
CA ILE A 29 3.32 -19.49 -15.25
C ILE A 29 3.38 -20.36 -13.98
N LEU A 30 3.84 -21.61 -14.09
CA LEU A 30 4.04 -22.49 -12.94
C LEU A 30 5.27 -22.04 -12.14
N LEU A 31 6.31 -21.53 -12.81
CA LEU A 31 7.44 -20.92 -12.14
C LEU A 31 7.03 -19.65 -11.37
N LEU A 32 6.24 -18.78 -12.00
CA LEU A 32 5.70 -17.59 -11.35
C LEU A 32 4.81 -17.94 -10.15
N LYS A 33 4.00 -19.00 -10.23
CA LYS A 33 3.21 -19.51 -9.08
C LYS A 33 4.07 -19.93 -7.89
N ARG A 34 5.35 -20.25 -8.08
CA ARG A 34 6.27 -20.60 -6.99
C ARG A 34 6.99 -19.38 -6.40
N ILE A 35 7.23 -18.33 -7.21
CA ILE A 35 8.01 -17.16 -6.81
C ILE A 35 7.11 -16.05 -6.26
N LEU A 36 6.07 -15.65 -7.01
CA LEU A 36 5.22 -14.50 -6.69
C LEU A 36 4.51 -14.54 -5.33
N PRO A 37 4.15 -15.71 -4.75
CA PRO A 37 3.56 -15.74 -3.41
C PRO A 37 4.45 -15.19 -2.28
N HIS A 38 5.75 -15.04 -2.54
CA HIS A 38 6.72 -14.50 -1.60
C HIS A 38 6.87 -12.97 -1.70
N CYS A 39 6.29 -12.34 -2.72
CA CYS A 39 6.29 -10.89 -2.87
C CYS A 39 5.44 -10.21 -1.80
N ASN A 40 5.87 -9.03 -1.37
CA ASN A 40 4.98 -8.08 -0.71
C ASN A 40 4.10 -7.34 -1.74
N ALA A 41 3.13 -6.55 -1.26
CA ALA A 41 2.18 -5.86 -2.13
C ALA A 41 2.86 -4.88 -3.11
N ASP A 42 3.92 -4.19 -2.67
CA ASP A 42 4.63 -3.21 -3.49
C ASP A 42 5.46 -3.87 -4.60
N GLN A 43 6.16 -4.95 -4.26
CA GLN A 43 6.89 -5.79 -5.21
C GLN A 43 5.93 -6.40 -6.25
N LEU A 44 4.80 -6.94 -5.80
CA LEU A 44 3.79 -7.50 -6.69
C LEU A 44 3.20 -6.42 -7.61
N ASN A 45 2.95 -5.21 -7.08
CA ASN A 45 2.50 -4.07 -7.88
C ASN A 45 3.55 -3.63 -8.91
N HIS A 46 4.82 -3.62 -8.51
CA HIS A 46 5.92 -3.27 -9.40
C HIS A 46 6.01 -4.26 -10.57
N ILE A 47 6.02 -5.57 -10.29
CA ILE A 47 6.07 -6.62 -11.31
C ILE A 47 4.91 -6.49 -12.31
N GLU A 48 3.68 -6.34 -11.83
CA GLU A 48 2.51 -6.17 -12.71
C GLU A 48 2.50 -4.85 -13.49
N THR A 49 3.15 -3.80 -12.99
CA THR A 49 3.23 -2.52 -13.70
C THR A 49 4.34 -2.53 -14.74
N SER A 50 5.45 -3.21 -14.44
CA SER A 50 6.61 -3.35 -15.31
C SER A 50 6.38 -4.35 -16.44
N THR A 51 5.63 -5.42 -16.20
CA THR A 51 5.31 -6.45 -17.21
C THR A 51 4.22 -5.95 -18.16
N LYS A 52 4.60 -5.56 -19.39
CA LYS A 52 3.67 -5.05 -20.40
C LYS A 52 3.24 -6.15 -21.36
N GLY A 53 1.98 -6.13 -21.79
CA GLY A 53 1.47 -7.04 -22.84
C GLY A 53 1.10 -8.45 -22.37
N ARG A 54 1.29 -8.77 -21.09
CA ARG A 54 0.93 -10.07 -20.50
C ARG A 54 0.00 -9.91 -19.30
N ASP A 55 -1.09 -10.68 -19.28
CA ASP A 55 -1.99 -10.69 -18.12
C ASP A 55 -1.50 -11.67 -17.04
N LEU A 56 -1.04 -11.12 -15.91
CA LEU A 56 -0.60 -11.90 -14.75
C LEU A 56 -1.74 -12.24 -13.77
N SER A 57 -2.95 -11.71 -14.00
CA SER A 57 -4.14 -11.93 -13.16
C SER A 57 -4.40 -13.41 -12.81
N PRO A 58 -4.17 -14.41 -13.70
CA PRO A 58 -4.37 -15.82 -13.35
C PRO A 58 -3.52 -16.33 -12.18
N VAL A 59 -2.42 -15.64 -11.85
CA VAL A 59 -1.55 -15.96 -10.72
C VAL A 59 -1.68 -14.93 -9.62
N THR A 60 -1.80 -13.64 -9.96
CA THR A 60 -1.68 -12.55 -9.00
C THR A 60 -2.98 -12.15 -8.33
N ASP A 61 -4.15 -12.37 -8.95
CA ASP A 61 -5.43 -11.87 -8.41
C ASP A 61 -5.75 -12.49 -7.03
N GLU A 62 -5.46 -13.79 -6.88
CA GLU A 62 -5.57 -14.49 -5.59
C GLU A 62 -4.55 -13.99 -4.57
N LEU A 63 -3.34 -13.62 -5.01
CA LEU A 63 -2.32 -13.03 -4.13
C LEU A 63 -2.78 -11.65 -3.63
N TRP A 64 -3.34 -10.83 -4.51
CA TRP A 64 -3.92 -9.54 -4.15
C TRP A 64 -5.06 -9.67 -3.13
N ARG A 65 -5.92 -10.68 -3.27
CA ARG A 65 -6.93 -10.98 -2.25
C ARG A 65 -6.31 -11.28 -0.90
N LYS A 66 -5.23 -12.08 -0.85
CA LYS A 66 -4.52 -12.41 0.38
C LYS A 66 -3.85 -11.18 0.99
N HIS A 67 -3.22 -10.33 0.18
CA HIS A 67 -2.67 -9.05 0.65
C HIS A 67 -3.76 -8.15 1.22
N TYR A 68 -4.91 -8.04 0.55
CA TYR A 68 -6.05 -7.28 1.05
C TYR A 68 -6.52 -7.79 2.42
N GLY A 69 -6.69 -9.11 2.59
CA GLY A 69 -7.07 -9.70 3.87
C GLY A 69 -6.03 -9.51 4.97
N ARG A 70 -4.73 -9.59 4.64
CA ARG A 70 -3.65 -9.33 5.59
C ARG A 70 -3.59 -7.87 6.04
N THR A 71 -3.81 -6.92 5.12
CA THR A 71 -3.71 -5.49 5.42
C THR A 71 -4.98 -4.93 6.08
N PHE A 72 -6.16 -5.40 5.67
CA PHE A 72 -7.44 -4.81 6.07
C PHE A 72 -8.37 -5.75 6.87
N GLY A 73 -7.95 -6.99 7.11
CA GLY A 73 -8.74 -8.02 7.76
C GLY A 73 -9.57 -8.87 6.80
N ASN A 74 -9.82 -10.11 7.20
CA ASN A 74 -10.60 -11.07 6.41
C ASN A 74 -12.08 -10.68 6.32
N ASP A 75 -12.63 -10.01 7.33
CA ASP A 75 -14.01 -9.53 7.32
C ASP A 75 -14.24 -8.53 6.17
N ALA A 76 -13.26 -7.64 5.95
CA ALA A 76 -13.30 -6.70 4.84
C ALA A 76 -13.30 -7.40 3.47
N VAL A 77 -12.60 -8.54 3.33
CA VAL A 77 -12.62 -9.36 2.11
C VAL A 77 -14.02 -9.92 1.88
N SER A 78 -14.67 -10.45 2.91
CA SER A 78 -16.03 -11.00 2.82
C SER A 78 -17.04 -9.92 2.43
N MET A 79 -17.00 -8.76 3.09
CA MET A 79 -17.86 -7.62 2.75
C MET A 79 -17.70 -7.17 1.30
N VAL A 80 -16.46 -7.11 0.80
CA VAL A 80 -16.19 -6.77 -0.61
C VAL A 80 -16.78 -7.80 -1.56
N LYS A 81 -16.61 -9.10 -1.26
CA LYS A 81 -17.18 -10.17 -2.09
C LYS A 81 -18.71 -10.09 -2.15
N GLU A 82 -19.37 -9.90 -1.02
CA GLU A 82 -20.83 -9.74 -0.95
C GLU A 82 -21.32 -8.51 -1.71
N ARG A 83 -20.66 -7.37 -1.52
CA ARG A 83 -20.97 -6.10 -2.20
C ARG A 83 -20.78 -6.18 -3.71
N MET A 84 -19.76 -6.91 -4.17
CA MET A 84 -19.50 -7.05 -5.60
C MET A 84 -20.42 -8.08 -6.25
N SER A 85 -20.69 -9.18 -5.55
CA SER A 85 -21.61 -10.22 -6.02
C SER A 85 -23.03 -9.69 -6.17
N SER A 86 -23.51 -8.90 -5.21
CA SER A 86 -24.83 -8.26 -5.29
C SER A 86 -24.97 -7.30 -6.47
N ARG A 87 -23.86 -6.71 -6.93
CA ARG A 87 -23.84 -5.78 -8.08
C ARG A 87 -23.53 -6.46 -9.40
N GLY A 88 -23.12 -7.74 -9.40
CA GLY A 88 -22.73 -8.48 -10.59
C GLY A 88 -21.50 -7.92 -11.33
N ILE A 89 -20.66 -7.13 -10.65
CA ILE A 89 -19.52 -6.44 -11.28
C ILE A 89 -18.29 -7.35 -11.27
N LYS A 90 -17.63 -7.50 -12.43
CA LYS A 90 -16.29 -8.10 -12.51
C LYS A 90 -15.26 -7.11 -11.97
N PHE A 91 -14.40 -7.56 -11.07
CA PHE A 91 -13.37 -6.72 -10.47
C PHE A 91 -12.03 -7.47 -10.33
N LYS A 92 -10.94 -6.71 -10.21
CA LYS A 92 -9.61 -7.24 -9.88
C LYS A 92 -9.24 -6.83 -8.45
N TRP A 93 -8.69 -7.76 -7.66
CA TRP A 93 -8.33 -7.48 -6.27
C TRP A 93 -7.26 -6.39 -6.14
N ARG A 94 -6.35 -6.28 -7.13
CA ARG A 94 -5.36 -5.20 -7.21
C ARG A 94 -5.99 -3.81 -7.18
N GLN A 95 -7.04 -3.60 -7.96
CA GLN A 95 -7.71 -2.30 -8.07
C GLN A 95 -8.36 -1.92 -6.74
N LEU A 96 -8.99 -2.89 -6.07
CA LEU A 96 -9.60 -2.68 -4.76
C LEU A 96 -8.57 -2.40 -3.67
N TYR A 97 -7.44 -3.09 -3.72
CA TYR A 97 -6.32 -2.83 -2.82
C TYR A 97 -5.83 -1.39 -2.98
N GLN A 98 -5.47 -0.99 -4.20
CA GLN A 98 -4.98 0.36 -4.49
C GLN A 98 -5.99 1.47 -4.19
N ALA A 99 -7.29 1.22 -4.39
CA ALA A 99 -8.33 2.19 -4.06
C ALA A 99 -8.41 2.40 -2.54
N LYS A 100 -8.38 1.32 -1.76
CA LYS A 100 -8.46 1.39 -0.30
C LYS A 100 -7.19 1.97 0.35
N VAL A 101 -6.01 1.67 -0.19
CA VAL A 101 -4.76 2.30 0.25
C VAL A 101 -4.83 3.82 0.06
N ARG A 102 -5.24 4.30 -1.13
CA ARG A 102 -5.40 5.73 -1.40
C ARG A 102 -6.42 6.40 -0.47
N GLU A 103 -7.53 5.73 -0.19
CA GLU A 103 -8.53 6.23 0.77
C GLU A 103 -7.93 6.42 2.17
N GLN A 104 -7.14 5.45 2.66
CA GLN A 104 -6.47 5.56 3.95
C GLN A 104 -5.40 6.65 3.98
N GLU A 105 -4.59 6.78 2.92
CA GLU A 105 -3.57 7.83 2.80
C GLU A 105 -4.20 9.23 2.85
N GLU A 106 -5.31 9.43 2.16
CA GLU A 106 -6.03 10.71 2.18
C GLU A 106 -6.64 11.01 3.56
N LEU A 107 -7.19 10.01 4.25
CA LEU A 107 -7.69 10.16 5.62
C LEU A 107 -6.56 10.51 6.60
N GLN A 108 -5.42 9.82 6.50
CA GLN A 108 -4.24 10.11 7.32
C GLN A 108 -3.70 11.52 7.06
N LYS A 109 -3.58 11.92 5.79
CA LYS A 109 -3.12 13.25 5.39
C LYS A 109 -4.03 14.35 5.94
N LYS A 110 -5.35 14.18 5.87
CA LYS A 110 -6.32 15.10 6.48
C LYS A 110 -6.14 15.20 7.99
N GLY A 111 -5.96 14.08 8.68
CA GLY A 111 -5.71 14.05 10.12
C GLY A 111 -4.43 14.78 10.52
N VAL A 112 -3.32 14.52 9.82
CA VAL A 112 -2.03 15.18 10.06
C VAL A 112 -2.12 16.68 9.78
N ASN A 113 -2.79 17.09 8.71
CA ASN A 113 -2.98 18.50 8.40
C ASN A 113 -3.81 19.21 9.48
N ARG A 114 -4.92 18.59 9.92
CA ARG A 114 -5.74 19.15 11.00
C ARG A 114 -4.95 19.32 12.30
N LEU A 115 -4.08 18.36 12.63
CA LEU A 115 -3.22 18.46 13.79
C LEU A 115 -2.22 19.62 13.67
N LYS A 116 -1.59 19.79 12.50
CA LYS A 116 -0.69 20.93 12.22
C LYS A 116 -1.40 22.27 12.34
N ASP A 117 -2.65 22.37 11.89
CA ASP A 117 -3.46 23.59 12.01
C ASP A 117 -3.72 23.93 13.48
N LEU A 118 -4.12 22.95 14.29
CA LEU A 118 -4.33 23.14 15.73
C LEU A 118 -3.05 23.59 16.47
N TYR A 119 -1.89 23.02 16.11
CA TYR A 119 -0.61 23.47 16.67
C TYR A 119 -0.29 24.92 16.29
N ARG A 120 -0.55 25.32 15.04
CA ARG A 120 -0.37 26.71 14.60
C ARG A 120 -1.29 27.66 15.36
N GLU A 121 -2.57 27.34 15.43
CA GLU A 121 -3.58 28.13 16.17
C GLU A 121 -3.19 28.31 17.64
N GLN A 122 -2.77 27.23 18.31
CA GLN A 122 -2.33 27.27 19.70
C GLN A 122 -1.06 28.11 19.88
N ASN A 123 -0.11 28.00 18.96
CA ASN A 123 1.13 28.77 19.04
C ASN A 123 0.88 30.27 18.82
N THR A 124 0.03 30.64 17.85
CA THR A 124 -0.41 32.02 17.66
C THR A 124 -1.12 32.56 18.89
N ARG A 125 -1.99 31.77 19.53
CA ARG A 125 -2.66 32.16 20.77
C ARG A 125 -1.67 32.40 21.92
N LYS A 126 -0.65 31.56 22.07
CA LYS A 126 0.42 31.76 23.06
C LYS A 126 1.20 33.04 22.78
N LEU A 127 1.58 33.31 21.53
CA LEU A 127 2.29 34.53 21.14
C LEU A 127 1.46 35.79 21.43
N LEU A 128 0.15 35.75 21.17
CA LEU A 128 -0.75 36.87 21.47
C LEU A 128 -0.92 37.10 22.98
N LEU A 129 -0.87 36.05 23.81
CA LEU A 129 -0.97 36.17 25.28
C LEU A 129 0.34 36.60 25.95
N VAL A 130 1.49 36.40 25.30
CA VAL A 130 2.79 36.89 25.79
C VAL A 130 2.97 38.39 25.48
N HIS A 131 2.24 38.91 24.50
CA HIS A 131 2.22 40.32 24.10
C HIS A 131 1.12 41.11 24.83
N ASP A 132 0.96 40.93 26.15
CA ASP A 132 0.10 41.84 26.93
C ASP A 132 0.75 43.25 26.97
N PRO A 133 0.01 44.32 26.66
CA PRO A 133 0.52 45.69 26.55
C PRO A 133 0.68 46.33 27.93
N ILE A 134 1.61 45.83 28.74
CA ILE A 134 1.97 46.50 30.01
C ILE A 134 3.16 47.46 29.82
N GLU A 135 3.95 47.31 28.75
CA GLU A 135 5.13 48.17 28.52
C GLU A 135 4.83 49.53 27.87
N ASP A 136 3.64 49.77 27.31
CA ASP A 136 3.31 51.05 26.65
C ASP A 136 2.79 52.14 27.61
N TYR A 137 2.59 51.85 28.91
CA TYR A 137 2.06 52.83 29.88
C TYR A 137 3.13 53.54 30.72
N VAL A 138 4.43 53.25 30.55
CA VAL A 138 5.50 53.77 31.44
C VAL A 138 6.31 54.93 30.81
N LEU A 139 6.05 55.33 29.57
CA LEU A 139 6.82 56.37 28.87
C LEU A 139 6.14 57.75 28.74
N THR A 140 5.09 58.02 29.51
CA THR A 140 4.39 59.34 29.51
C THR A 140 4.20 59.98 30.89
N ALA A 141 5.07 59.70 31.86
CA ALA A 141 5.10 60.38 33.16
C ALA A 141 6.37 61.22 33.34
#